data_AF-A0AAW0LKR7-F1
#
_entry.id   AF-A0AAW0LKR7-F1
#
_cell.length_a   1.000
_cell.length_b   1.000
_cell.length_c   1.000
_cell.angle_alpha   90.00
_cell.angle_beta   90.00
_cell.angle_gamma   90.00
#
_symmetry.space_group_name_H-M   'P 1'
#
loop_
_entity.id
_entity.type
_entity.pdbx_description
1 polymer ?
#
loop_
_entity_poly.entity_id
_entity_poly.type
_entity_poly.pdbx_seq_one_letter_code
_entity_poly.pdbx_strand_id
1 'polypeptide(L)'
;MQSLIDQNDAVFLSTHVTLLLHSYPLVCGSNGIPYLINLPRGSGHRVKGELYSVSTHGLGRLDELKGTALGHYERLPIQTQAEAEAYYAHRSFGEELWEKNGERG
;
A
#
# COMPACT_ATOMS: atom_id res chain seq x y z
N MET A 1 13.35 -4.22 -2.38
CA MET A 1 13.13 -4.54 -0.95
C MET A 1 14.37 -5.16 -0.34
N GLN A 2 14.86 -6.30 -0.85
CA GLN A 2 16.05 -6.98 -0.30
C GLN A 2 17.25 -6.05 -0.10
N SER A 3 17.60 -5.23 -1.10
CA SER A 3 18.71 -4.28 -0.98
C SER A 3 18.58 -3.28 0.18
N LEU A 4 17.34 -2.86 0.53
CA LEU A 4 17.09 -1.95 1.65
C LEU A 4 17.23 -2.70 2.98
N ILE A 5 16.82 -3.97 3.03
CA ILE A 5 17.04 -4.81 4.21
C ILE A 5 18.55 -5.03 4.42
N ASP A 6 19.28 -5.39 3.37
CA ASP A 6 20.72 -5.66 3.43
C ASP A 6 21.53 -4.43 3.89
N GLN A 7 21.03 -3.23 3.58
CA GLN A 7 21.62 -1.94 3.99
C GLN A 7 21.09 -1.43 5.34
N ASN A 8 20.20 -2.20 5.99
CA ASN A 8 19.52 -1.82 7.24
C ASN A 8 18.64 -0.55 7.13
N ASP A 9 18.22 -0.20 5.91
CA ASP A 9 17.28 0.87 5.60
C ASP A 9 15.82 0.42 5.73
N ALA A 10 15.56 -0.88 5.77
CA ALA A 10 14.25 -1.46 6.07
C ALA A 10 14.42 -2.66 7.03
N VAL A 11 13.91 -2.52 8.26
CA VAL A 11 14.00 -3.53 9.31
C VAL A 11 12.63 -4.12 9.59
N PHE A 12 12.49 -5.43 9.41
CA PHE A 12 11.24 -6.14 9.71
C PHE A 12 10.91 -6.03 11.20
N LEU A 13 9.67 -5.66 11.51
CA LEU A 13 9.18 -5.58 12.89
C LEU A 13 8.26 -6.76 13.19
N SER A 14 7.19 -6.92 12.42
CA SER A 14 6.23 -8.02 12.59
C SER A 14 5.21 -8.07 11.45
N THR A 15 4.48 -9.18 11.36
CA THR A 15 3.31 -9.30 10.49
C THR A 15 2.12 -8.54 11.07
N HIS A 16 1.39 -7.83 10.22
CA HIS A 16 0.26 -6.99 10.60
C HIS A 16 -0.97 -7.23 9.71
N VAL A 17 -2.11 -6.73 10.17
CA VAL A 17 -3.37 -6.73 9.42
C VAL A 17 -4.09 -5.41 9.67
N THR A 18 -4.75 -4.87 8.64
CA THR A 18 -5.53 -3.63 8.79
C THR A 18 -6.64 -3.78 9.84
N LEU A 19 -7.04 -2.66 10.44
CA LEU A 19 -8.07 -2.64 11.49
C LEU A 19 -9.41 -3.13 10.96
N LEU A 20 -10.24 -3.71 11.85
CA LEU A 20 -11.54 -4.29 11.52
C LEU A 20 -12.53 -3.28 10.91
N LEU A 21 -12.44 -2.00 11.29
CA LEU A 21 -13.29 -0.94 10.77
C LEU A 21 -12.79 -0.37 9.42
N HIS A 22 -11.66 -0.86 8.91
CA HIS A 22 -11.01 -0.38 7.70
C HIS A 22 -10.66 -1.54 6.77
N SER A 23 -11.63 -1.86 5.91
CA SER A 23 -11.43 -2.72 4.74
C SER A 23 -10.96 -1.89 3.56
N TYR A 24 -10.10 -2.49 2.75
CA TYR A 24 -9.58 -1.89 1.53
C TYR A 24 -9.69 -2.90 0.39
N PRO A 25 -10.12 -2.49 -0.81
CA PRO A 25 -10.00 -3.37 -1.96
C PRO A 25 -8.54 -3.57 -2.32
N LEU A 26 -8.14 -4.82 -2.50
CA LEU A 26 -6.84 -5.18 -3.06
C LEU A 26 -7.04 -5.77 -4.46
N VAL A 27 -6.76 -4.97 -5.49
CA VAL A 27 -7.08 -5.28 -6.88
C VAL A 27 -5.81 -5.55 -7.67
N CYS A 28 -5.83 -6.54 -8.56
CA CYS A 28 -4.74 -6.76 -9.51
C CYS A 28 -4.99 -5.93 -10.77
N GLY A 29 -4.11 -4.97 -11.06
CA GLY A 29 -4.11 -4.21 -12.31
C GLY A 29 -3.53 -5.02 -13.48
N SER A 30 -3.33 -4.34 -14.62
CA SER A 30 -2.68 -4.94 -15.77
C SER A 30 -1.28 -5.47 -15.38
N ASN A 31 -0.92 -6.64 -15.92
CA ASN A 31 0.32 -7.36 -15.59
C ASN A 31 0.37 -7.97 -14.17
N GLY A 32 -0.76 -8.07 -13.47
CA GLY A 32 -0.84 -8.73 -12.16
C GLY A 32 -0.26 -7.90 -11.00
N ILE A 33 -0.07 -6.59 -11.21
CA ILE A 33 0.43 -5.69 -10.17
C ILE A 33 -0.69 -5.43 -9.15
N PRO A 34 -0.47 -5.64 -7.83
CA PRO A 34 -1.48 -5.38 -6.82
C PRO A 34 -1.58 -3.88 -6.48
N TYR A 35 -2.82 -3.43 -6.30
CA TYR A 35 -3.20 -2.06 -5.97
C TYR A 35 -4.12 -2.05 -4.76
N LEU A 36 -3.68 -1.39 -3.69
CA LEU A 36 -4.52 -1.11 -2.52
C LEU A 36 -5.33 0.15 -2.81
N ILE A 37 -6.66 0.07 -2.79
CA ILE A 37 -7.52 1.18 -3.18
C ILE A 37 -8.00 1.94 -1.93
N ASN A 38 -7.82 3.25 -1.93
CA ASN A 38 -8.28 4.10 -0.83
C ASN A 38 -9.71 4.59 -1.08
N LEU A 39 -10.71 3.83 -0.61
CA LEU A 39 -12.12 4.22 -0.73
C LEU A 39 -12.66 4.74 0.60
N PRO A 40 -13.31 5.93 0.61
CA PRO A 40 -13.81 6.53 1.85
C PRO A 40 -14.99 5.77 2.47
N ARG A 41 -15.64 4.87 1.72
CA ARG A 41 -16.83 4.13 2.17
C ARG A 41 -16.54 2.77 2.82
N GLY A 42 -15.27 2.37 2.93
CA GLY A 42 -14.87 1.08 3.51
C GLY A 42 -15.39 -0.10 2.70
N SER A 43 -14.60 -0.58 1.74
CA SER A 43 -14.97 -1.68 0.85
C SER A 43 -13.86 -2.72 0.80
N GLY A 44 -14.17 -3.93 0.33
CA GLY A 44 -13.21 -5.02 0.22
C GLY A 44 -12.92 -5.72 1.55
N HIS A 45 -11.66 -6.05 1.78
CA HIS A 45 -11.26 -6.92 2.89
C HIS A 45 -10.16 -6.31 3.76
N ARG A 46 -9.92 -6.96 4.91
CA ARG A 46 -8.73 -6.69 5.71
C ARG A 46 -7.50 -7.21 4.99
N VAL A 47 -6.49 -6.37 4.85
CA VAL A 47 -5.26 -6.73 4.15
C VAL A 47 -4.21 -7.14 5.17
N LYS A 48 -3.65 -8.34 4.99
CA LYS A 48 -2.49 -8.82 5.75
C LYS A 48 -1.22 -8.34 5.06
N GLY A 49 -0.20 -8.03 5.85
CA GLY A 49 1.09 -7.60 5.36
C GLY A 49 2.16 -7.65 6.43
N GLU A 50 3.26 -6.96 6.17
CA GLU A 50 4.43 -6.89 7.02
C GLU A 50 4.69 -5.42 7.38
N LEU A 51 5.05 -5.17 8.63
CA LEU A 51 5.44 -3.85 9.11
C LEU A 51 6.96 -3.77 9.18
N TYR A 52 7.50 -2.70 8.60
CA TYR A 52 8.92 -2.40 8.59
C TYR A 52 9.17 -1.03 9.22
N SER A 53 10.24 -0.92 10.01
CA SER A 53 10.86 0.37 10.28
C SER A 53 11.73 0.75 9.09
N VAL A 54 11.55 1.94 8.54
CA VAL A 54 12.24 2.36 7.32
C VAL A 54 12.99 3.67 7.59
N SER A 55 14.24 3.75 7.16
CA SER A 55 15.03 4.97 7.25
C SER A 55 14.51 6.03 6.28
N THR A 56 14.89 7.30 6.47
CA THR A 56 14.54 8.36 5.52
C THR A 56 15.07 8.08 4.11
N HIS A 57 16.28 7.51 4.00
CA HIS A 57 16.84 7.11 2.71
C HIS A 57 16.03 5.98 2.08
N GLY A 58 15.73 4.93 2.84
CA GLY A 58 14.91 3.81 2.38
C GLY A 58 13.53 4.24 1.90
N LEU A 59 12.91 5.21 2.59
CA LEU A 59 11.61 5.75 2.23
C LEU A 59 11.65 6.47 0.86
N GLY A 60 12.68 7.28 0.60
CA GLY A 60 12.88 7.92 -0.71
C GLY A 60 13.05 6.90 -1.84
N ARG A 61 13.81 5.82 -1.61
CA ARG A 61 13.98 4.73 -2.59
C ARG A 61 12.67 3.97 -2.86
N LEU A 62 11.82 3.80 -1.84
CA LEU A 62 10.50 3.19 -2.00
C LEU A 62 9.55 4.10 -2.78
N ASP A 63 9.56 5.42 -2.51
CA ASP A 63 8.76 6.41 -3.24
C ASP A 63 9.12 6.42 -4.74
N GLU A 64 10.41 6.36 -5.08
CA GLU A 64 10.89 6.21 -6.47
C GLU A 64 10.42 4.90 -7.10
N LEU A 65 10.60 3.77 -6.40
CA LEU A 65 10.21 2.44 -6.90
C LEU A 65 8.69 2.34 -7.15
N LYS A 66 7.90 2.98 -6.29
CA LYS A 66 6.45 3.05 -6.41
C LYS A 66 5.99 4.15 -7.35
N GLY A 67 6.89 4.95 -7.92
CA GLY A 67 6.55 5.99 -8.88
C GLY A 67 5.57 7.01 -8.31
N THR A 68 5.75 7.44 -7.06
CA THR A 68 4.84 8.41 -6.42
C THR A 68 4.81 9.74 -7.16
N ALA A 69 5.97 10.22 -7.62
CA ALA A 69 6.08 11.41 -8.45
C ALA A 69 5.45 11.26 -9.85
N LEU A 70 5.24 10.02 -10.31
CA LEU A 70 4.58 9.70 -11.58
C LEU A 70 3.07 9.43 -11.42
N GLY A 71 2.55 9.50 -10.19
CA GLY A 71 1.15 9.22 -9.91
C GLY A 71 0.77 7.75 -10.07
N HIS A 72 1.70 6.80 -9.92
CA HIS A 72 1.37 5.37 -9.91
C HIS A 72 0.75 4.94 -8.57
N TYR A 73 1.35 5.40 -7.48
CA TYR A 73 0.86 5.20 -6.13
C TYR A 73 0.96 6.51 -5.35
N GLU A 74 0.24 6.62 -4.24
CA GLU A 74 0.43 7.68 -3.25
C GLU A 74 0.65 7.07 -1.87
N ARG A 75 1.56 7.67 -1.10
CA ARG A 75 1.85 7.24 0.27
C ARG A 75 0.94 7.99 1.23
N LEU A 76 0.14 7.25 1.98
CA LEU A 76 -0.82 7.79 2.94
C LEU A 76 -0.81 6.96 4.23
N PRO A 77 -1.25 7.53 5.37
CA PRO A 77 -1.44 6.79 6.61
C PRO A 77 -2.39 5.60 6.41
N ILE A 78 -2.04 4.44 6.96
CA ILE A 78 -2.88 3.24 6.95
C ILE A 78 -3.37 2.92 8.37
N GLN A 79 -4.63 2.51 8.45
CA GLN A 79 -5.27 2.21 9.72
C GLN A 79 -4.88 0.81 10.19
N THR A 80 -3.89 0.75 11.09
CA THR A 80 -3.43 -0.48 11.77
C THR A 80 -3.33 -0.24 13.29
N GLN A 81 -2.86 -1.24 14.04
CA GLN A 81 -2.59 -1.07 15.48
C GLN A 81 -1.35 -0.21 15.77
N ALA A 82 -0.50 0.00 14.77
CA ALA A 82 0.67 0.88 14.83
C ALA A 82 0.49 2.06 13.87
N GLU A 83 1.15 3.17 14.16
CA GLU A 83 1.28 4.28 13.22
C GLU A 83 2.15 3.83 12.03
N ALA A 84 1.55 3.78 10.85
CA ALA A 84 2.19 3.29 9.65
C ALA A 84 1.62 3.99 8.41
N GLU A 85 2.38 3.92 7.33
CA GLU A 85 1.97 4.40 6.01
C GLU A 85 1.95 3.23 5.01
N ALA A 86 1.12 3.34 3.99
CA ALA A 86 1.06 2.40 2.88
C ALA A 86 0.97 3.13 1.54
N TYR A 87 1.32 2.41 0.48
CA TYR A 87 1.18 2.88 -0.90
C TYR A 87 -0.17 2.46 -1.46
N TYR A 88 -1.05 3.43 -1.68
CA TYR A 88 -2.34 3.24 -2.31
C TYR A 88 -2.23 3.49 -3.81
N ALA A 89 -3.09 2.88 -4.62
CA ALA A 89 -3.29 3.32 -5.99
C ALA A 89 -3.58 4.82 -5.99
N HIS A 90 -2.99 5.54 -6.94
CA HIS A 90 -3.20 6.97 -7.00
C HIS A 90 -4.68 7.31 -7.20
N ARG A 91 -5.19 8.28 -6.45
CA ARG A 91 -6.60 8.72 -6.45
C ARG A 91 -7.18 9.06 -7.82
N SER A 92 -6.34 9.39 -8.79
CA SER A 92 -6.80 9.72 -10.15
C SER A 92 -7.33 8.51 -10.92
N PHE A 93 -7.00 7.28 -10.51
CA PHE A 93 -7.44 6.07 -11.22
C PHE A 93 -7.83 4.90 -10.30
N GLY A 94 -7.50 4.95 -9.01
CA GLY A 94 -7.70 3.81 -8.11
C GLY A 94 -9.16 3.32 -8.02
N GLU A 95 -10.11 4.24 -7.92
CA GLU A 95 -11.54 3.90 -7.88
C GLU A 95 -12.02 3.29 -9.21
N GLU A 96 -11.68 3.91 -10.34
CA GLU A 96 -12.01 3.38 -11.68
C GLU A 96 -11.40 1.98 -11.91
N LEU A 97 -10.20 1.72 -11.39
CA LEU A 97 -9.57 0.40 -11.47
C LEU A 97 -10.38 -0.66 -10.71
N TRP A 98 -10.89 -0.33 -9.53
CA TRP A 98 -11.73 -1.22 -8.73
C TRP A 98 -13.08 -1.48 -9.39
N GLU A 99 -13.73 -0.44 -9.95
CA GLU A 99 -14.98 -0.55 -10.71
C GLU A 99 -14.81 -1.47 -11.93
N LYS A 100 -13.72 -1.31 -12.69
CA LYS A 100 -13.38 -2.20 -13.82
C LYS A 100 -13.16 -3.64 -13.40
N ASN A 101 -12.78 -3.88 -12.14
CA ASN A 101 -12.66 -5.21 -11.56
C ASN A 101 -13.99 -5.73 -10.95
N GLY A 102 -15.11 -5.09 -11.29
CA GLY A 102 -16.44 -5.46 -10.85
C GLY A 102 -16.70 -5.18 -9.37
N GLU A 103 -16.04 -4.15 -8.82
CA GLU A 103 -16.14 -3.75 -7.40
C GLU A 103 -15.68 -4.87 -6.44
N ARG A 104 -14.75 -5.70 -6.91
CA ARG A 104 -14.16 -6.82 -6.14
C ARG A 104 -12.71 -6.58 -5.79
N GLY A 105 -12.31 -7.17 -4.67
CA GLY A 105 -10.98 -7.04 -4.07
C GLY A 105 -11.09 -6.59 -2.63
#